data_AF-A0A956MBV9-F1
#
_entry.id   AF-A0A956MBV9-F1
#
_cell.length_a   1.000
_cell.length_b   1.000
_cell.length_c   1.000
_cell.angle_alpha   90.00
_cell.angle_beta   90.00
_cell.angle_gamma   90.00
#
_symmetry.space_group_name_H-M   'P 1'
#
loop_
_entity.id
_entity.type
_entity.pdbx_description
1 polymer ?
#
loop_
_entity_poly.entity_id
_entity_poly.type
_entity_poly.pdbx_seq_one_letter_code
_entity_poly.pdbx_strand_id
1 'polypeptide(L)' 'MRNRLHIFFFAILLCYPARTTAQSDHILSYHQPATYFEEGLVMGNGKLGATIFGGIDSEQIYLNDATLWSGEPVDPYM' A
#
# COMPACT_ATOMS: atom_id res chain seq x y z
N MET A 1 15.69 -14.78 -52.51
CA MET A 1 14.62 -15.29 -51.62
C MET A 1 15.09 -15.53 -50.18
N ARG A 2 16.33 -16.02 -49.95
CA ARG A 2 16.92 -16.30 -48.62
C ARG A 2 16.93 -15.11 -47.63
N ASN A 3 17.20 -13.89 -48.09
CA ASN A 3 17.30 -12.72 -47.21
C ASN A 3 15.94 -12.19 -46.72
N ARG A 4 14.86 -12.42 -47.48
CA ARG A 4 13.50 -12.00 -47.08
C ARG A 4 12.94 -12.85 -45.94
N LEU A 5 13.40 -14.10 -45.82
CA LEU A 5 13.01 -15.02 -44.75
C LEU A 5 13.61 -14.62 -43.39
N HIS A 6 14.88 -14.18 -43.37
CA HIS A 6 15.52 -13.67 -42.15
C HIS A 6 14.89 -12.37 -41.66
N ILE A 7 14.48 -11.47 -42.58
CA ILE A 7 13.77 -10.24 -42.24
C ILE A 7 12.41 -10.57 -41.60
N PHE A 8 11.69 -11.55 -42.13
CA PHE A 8 10.41 -12.00 -41.56
C PHE A 8 10.58 -12.61 -40.16
N PHE A 9 11.62 -13.44 -39.97
CA PHE A 9 11.95 -14.01 -38.65
C PHE A 9 12.34 -12.96 -37.63
N PHE A 10 13.13 -11.95 -38.03
CA PHE A 10 13.55 -10.85 -37.16
C PHE A 10 12.36 -9.95 -36.78
N ALA A 11 11.43 -9.72 -37.71
CA ALA A 11 10.20 -8.98 -37.46
C ALA A 11 9.26 -9.71 -36.47
N ILE A 12 9.16 -11.05 -36.56
CA ILE A 12 8.37 -11.86 -35.62
C ILE A 12 8.96 -11.82 -34.20
N LEU A 13 10.29 -11.80 -34.07
CA LEU A 13 10.98 -11.72 -32.78
C LEU A 13 10.78 -10.36 -32.10
N LEU A 14 10.76 -9.27 -32.89
CA LEU A 14 10.50 -7.90 -32.40
C LEU A 14 9.04 -7.63 -32.04
N CYS A 15 8.10 -8.42 -32.59
CA CYS A 15 6.67 -8.27 -32.37
C CYS A 15 6.11 -9.20 -31.28
N TYR A 16 6.96 -9.82 -30.47
CA TYR A 16 6.51 -10.59 -29.31
C TYR A 16 6.13 -9.60 -28.19
N PRO A 17 4.84 -9.38 -27.87
CA PRO A 17 4.48 -8.54 -26.74
C PRO A 17 5.04 -9.15 -25.46
N ALA A 18 6.08 -8.53 -24.90
CA ALA A 18 6.47 -8.76 -23.53
C ALA A 18 5.32 -8.29 -22.64
N ARG A 19 4.58 -9.24 -22.05
CA ARG A 19 3.59 -8.90 -21.03
C ARG A 19 4.34 -8.42 -19.80
N THR A 20 4.38 -7.11 -19.59
CA THR A 20 4.74 -6.54 -18.31
C THR A 20 3.58 -6.78 -17.36
N THR A 21 3.71 -7.76 -16.47
CA THR A 21 2.82 -7.85 -15.31
C THR A 21 3.25 -6.75 -14.34
N ALA A 22 2.36 -5.80 -14.04
CA ALA A 22 2.54 -4.98 -12.86
C ALA A 22 2.63 -5.90 -11.63
N GLN A 23 3.36 -5.48 -10.60
CA GLN A 23 3.36 -6.18 -9.32
C GLN A 23 1.91 -6.32 -8.83
N SER A 24 1.53 -7.50 -8.34
CA SER A 24 0.20 -7.73 -7.79
C SER A 24 -0.06 -6.77 -6.64
N ASP A 25 -1.24 -6.13 -6.63
CA ASP A 25 -1.62 -5.29 -5.49
C ASP A 25 -1.72 -6.16 -4.23
N HIS A 26 -0.91 -5.82 -3.22
CA HIS A 26 -1.02 -6.43 -1.91
C HIS A 26 -2.18 -5.77 -1.16
N ILE A 27 -3.36 -6.38 -1.27
CA ILE A 27 -4.60 -5.86 -0.70
C ILE A 27 -4.98 -6.67 0.55
N LEU A 28 -5.27 -5.97 1.64
CA LEU A 28 -5.96 -6.51 2.79
C LEU A 28 -7.44 -6.16 2.67
N SER A 29 -8.32 -7.16 2.69
CA SER A 29 -9.77 -6.99 2.55
C SER A 29 -10.51 -7.89 3.52
N TYR A 30 -11.56 -7.36 4.13
CA TYR A 30 -12.32 -8.01 5.20
C TYR A 30 -13.82 -7.86 4.91
N HIS A 31 -14.60 -8.86 5.32
CA HIS A 31 -16.04 -8.94 5.04
C HIS A 31 -16.90 -8.40 6.19
N GLN A 32 -16.27 -7.89 7.26
CA GLN A 32 -16.96 -7.37 8.43
C GLN A 32 -16.18 -6.18 9.01
N PRO A 33 -16.87 -5.19 9.63
CA PRO A 33 -16.23 -4.10 10.36
C PRO A 33 -15.42 -4.60 11.56
N ALA A 34 -14.43 -3.82 11.96
CA ALA A 34 -13.66 -4.04 13.18
C ALA A 34 -14.51 -3.76 14.43
N THR A 35 -14.41 -4.63 15.43
CA THR A 35 -14.95 -4.43 16.78
C THR A 35 -13.85 -4.00 17.75
N TYR A 36 -12.63 -4.52 17.56
CA TYR A 36 -11.46 -4.23 18.39
C TYR A 36 -10.40 -3.45 17.60
N PHE A 37 -9.49 -2.79 18.32
CA PHE A 37 -8.46 -1.93 17.70
C PHE A 37 -7.53 -2.71 16.78
N GLU A 38 -7.18 -3.94 17.16
CA GLU A 38 -6.27 -4.83 16.44
C GLU A 38 -6.83 -5.31 15.10
N GLU A 39 -8.14 -5.15 14.89
CA GLU A 39 -8.84 -5.49 13.65
C GLU A 39 -8.92 -4.31 12.67
N GLY A 40 -8.64 -3.10 13.15
CA GLY A 40 -8.71 -1.87 12.35
C GLY A 40 -7.58 -1.76 11.34
N LEU A 41 -7.88 -1.18 10.17
CA LEU A 41 -6.88 -0.96 9.13
C LEU A 41 -6.12 0.33 9.39
N VAL A 42 -4.80 0.24 9.49
CA VAL A 42 -3.92 1.38 9.78
C VAL A 42 -3.38 2.00 8.50
N MET A 43 -3.39 3.33 8.43
CA MET A 43 -2.76 4.12 7.37
C MET A 43 -2.08 5.35 7.96
N GLY A 44 -1.05 5.85 7.29
CA GLY A 44 -0.32 7.03 7.75
C GLY A 44 0.68 7.56 6.74
N ASN A 45 1.15 8.79 6.98
CA ASN A 45 2.11 9.49 6.11
C ASN A 45 3.46 9.76 6.80
N GLY A 46 3.72 9.06 7.92
CA GLY A 46 4.92 9.24 8.74
C GLY A 46 4.79 10.30 9.83
N LYS A 47 3.81 11.21 9.76
CA LYS A 47 3.48 12.15 10.85
C LYS A 47 2.10 11.88 11.44
N LEU A 48 1.09 11.83 10.58
CA LEU A 48 -0.28 11.53 10.95
C LEU A 48 -0.59 10.07 10.68
N GLY A 49 -1.35 9.46 11.57
CA GLY A 49 -1.87 8.10 11.45
C GLY A 49 -3.38 8.07 11.64
N ALA A 50 -4.02 7.09 11.02
CA ALA A 50 -5.43 6.77 11.20
C ALA A 50 -5.63 5.26 11.25
N THR A 51 -6.47 4.80 12.19
CA THR A 51 -6.98 3.42 12.23
C THR A 51 -8.46 3.45 11.89
N ILE A 52 -8.86 2.73 10.85
CA ILE A 52 -10.21 2.72 10.27
C ILE A 52 -10.92 1.44 10.69
N PHE A 53 -12.15 1.56 11.20
CA PHE A 53 -12.93 0.43 11.68
C PHE A 53 -13.93 -0.10 10.64
N GLY A 54 -14.38 0.73 9.70
CA GLY A 54 -15.26 0.30 8.61
C GLY A 54 -16.72 0.14 9.03
N GLY A 55 -17.16 0.88 10.06
CA GLY A 55 -18.52 0.78 10.59
C GLY A 55 -19.57 1.24 9.58
N ILE A 56 -20.65 0.45 9.41
CA ILE A 56 -21.65 0.66 8.36
C ILE A 56 -22.56 1.86 8.67
N ASP A 57 -23.18 1.87 9.85
CA ASP A 57 -24.10 2.95 10.27
C ASP A 57 -23.35 4.17 10.84
N SER A 58 -22.26 3.90 11.55
CA SER A 58 -21.37 4.90 12.11
C SER A 58 -19.94 4.42 12.02
N GLU A 59 -19.08 5.24 11.41
CA GLU A 59 -17.66 4.98 11.32
C GLU A 59 -16.94 5.43 12.60
N GLN A 60 -15.83 4.76 12.92
CA GLN A 60 -14.91 5.16 13.97
C GLN A 60 -13.49 5.22 13.40
N ILE A 61 -12.88 6.39 13.47
CA ILE A 61 -11.49 6.59 13.05
C ILE A 61 -10.69 7.05 14.25
N TYR A 62 -9.70 6.26 14.65
CA TYR A 62 -8.73 6.69 15.65
C TYR A 62 -7.60 7.46 14.96
N LEU A 63 -7.21 8.59 15.52
CA LEU A 63 -6.21 9.49 14.95
C LEU A 63 -4.97 9.56 15.83
N ASN A 64 -3.81 9.62 15.20
CA ASN A 64 -2.51 9.74 15.86
C ASN A 64 -1.67 10.84 15.22
N ASP A 65 -0.84 11.52 16.03
CA ASP A 65 0.23 12.41 15.57
C ASP A 65 1.55 11.95 16.20
N ALA A 66 2.59 11.80 15.39
CA ALA A 66 3.90 11.30 15.79
C ALA A 66 4.61 12.15 16.85
N THR A 67 4.16 13.39 17.06
CA THR A 67 4.72 14.35 18.02
C THR A 67 3.87 14.52 19.28
N LEU A 68 2.72 13.85 19.37
CA LEU A 68 1.84 13.94 20.52
C LEU A 68 2.36 13.05 21.67
N TRP A 69 3.34 13.58 22.38
CA TRP A 69 3.95 12.96 23.55
C TRP A 69 3.61 13.75 24.81
N SER A 70 3.41 13.03 25.92
CA SER A 70 3.36 13.64 27.24
C SER A 70 4.76 13.89 27.80
N GLY A 71 4.88 14.86 28.69
CA GLY A 71 6.14 15.21 29.36
C GLY A 71 6.86 16.37 28.69
N GLU A 72 8.03 16.67 29.22
CA GLU A 72 8.92 17.74 28.75
C GLU A 72 10.38 17.24 28.79
N PRO A 73 11.33 17.95 28.14
CA PRO A 73 12.73 17.61 28.27
C PRO A 73 13.17 17.57 29.74
N VAL A 74 13.72 16.43 30.16
CA VAL A 74 14.23 16.24 31.53
C VAL A 74 15.75 16.44 31.51
N ASP A 75 16.27 17.23 32.45
CA ASP A 75 17.70 17.32 32.71
C ASP A 75 18.18 16.02 33.37
N PRO A 76 19.07 15.23 32.73
CA PRO A 76 19.54 13.97 33.29
C PRO A 76 20.50 14.13 34.48
N TYR A 77 20.89 15.37 34.84
CA TYR A 77 21.85 15.66 35.91
C TYR A 77 21.27 16.44 37.11
N MET A 78 19.96 16.69 37.14
CA MET A 78 19.26 17.21 38.32
C MET A 78 18.82 16.10 39.27
#